data_AF-A0A0M2PD00-F1
#
_entry.id   AF-A0A0M2PD00-F1
#
_cell.length_a   1.000
_cell.length_b   1.000
_cell.length_c   1.000
_cell.angle_alpha   90.00
_cell.angle_beta   90.00
_cell.angle_gamma   90.00
#
_symmetry.space_group_name_H-M   'P 1'
#
loop_
_entity.id
_entity.type
_entity.pdbx_description
1 polymer ?
#
loop_
_entity_poly.entity_id
_entity_poly.type
_entity_poly.pdbx_seq_one_letter_code
_entity_poly.pdbx_strand_id
1 'polypeptide(L)' 'MNLQATKLSLAVEQRKDYLKNELLRYGYFKTPDNRQLYELTLSELEQIHINVKAQFGKEMSKDESA' A
#
# COMPACT_ATOMS: atom_id res chain seq x y z
N MET A 1 26.67 2.93 13.87
CA MET A 1 25.80 3.92 13.18
C MET A 1 24.67 4.25 14.13
N ASN A 2 24.59 5.48 14.64
CA ASN A 2 23.54 5.88 15.57
C ASN A 2 22.49 6.68 14.80
N LEU A 3 21.48 5.97 14.27
CA LEU A 3 20.31 6.58 13.67
C LEU A 3 19.24 6.60 14.77
N GLN A 4 19.21 7.66 15.58
CA GLN A 4 18.05 7.90 16.41
C GLN A 4 16.86 8.19 15.48
N ALA A 5 16.04 7.19 15.25
CA ALA A 5 14.78 7.35 14.54
C ALA A 5 13.91 8.35 15.33
N THR A 6 13.62 9.49 14.71
CA THR A 6 12.68 10.45 15.29
C THR A 6 11.29 9.83 15.33
N LYS A 7 10.44 10.29 16.26
CA LYS A 7 9.02 9.86 16.32
C LYS A 7 8.32 9.95 14.96
N LEU A 8 8.67 10.97 14.16
CA LEU A 8 8.16 11.14 12.81
C LEU A 8 8.62 10.02 11.87
N SER A 9 9.91 9.70 11.85
CA SER A 9 10.43 8.60 11.00
C SER A 9 9.84 7.24 11.36
N LEU A 10 9.62 6.98 12.66
CA LEU A 10 8.96 5.74 13.11
C LEU A 10 7.51 5.68 12.64
N ALA A 11 6.76 6.78 12.78
CA ALA A 11 5.38 6.87 12.31
C ALA A 11 5.28 6.67 10.78
N VAL A 12 6.23 7.22 10.02
CA VAL A 12 6.30 7.04 8.57
C VAL A 12 6.54 5.57 8.21
N GLU A 13 7.51 4.90 8.82
CA GLU A 13 7.78 3.49 8.52
C GLU A 13 6.62 2.56 8.95
N GLN A 14 6.02 2.80 10.12
CA GLN A 14 4.81 2.08 10.56
C GLN A 14 3.66 2.24 9.55
N ARG A 15 3.47 3.46 9.03
CA ARG A 15 2.44 3.75 8.02
C ARG A 15 2.74 3.03 6.70
N LYS A 16 4.01 3.03 6.27
CA LYS A 16 4.43 2.29 5.07
C LYS A 16 4.19 0.80 5.23
N ASP A 17 4.54 0.20 6.36
CA ASP A 17 4.33 -1.22 6.62
C ASP A 17 2.85 -1.60 6.63
N TYR A 18 2.00 -0.77 7.25
CA TYR A 18 0.56 -0.92 7.18
C TYR A 18 0.05 -0.95 5.73
N LEU A 19 0.46 0.02 4.91
CA LEU A 19 0.00 0.13 3.52
C LEU A 19 0.48 -1.05 2.65
N LYS A 20 1.73 -1.50 2.83
CA LYS A 20 2.26 -2.69 2.15
C LYS A 20 1.40 -3.91 2.46
N ASN A 21 1.09 -4.14 3.74
CA ASN A 21 0.27 -5.28 4.15
C ASN A 21 -1.15 -5.22 3.56
N GLU A 22 -1.78 -4.04 3.56
CA GLU A 22 -3.10 -3.88 2.93
C GLU A 22 -3.06 -4.15 1.43
N LEU A 23 -2.05 -3.63 0.72
CA LEU A 23 -1.87 -3.90 -0.72
C LEU A 23 -1.69 -5.39 -1.01
N LEU A 24 -0.89 -6.10 -0.20
CA LEU A 24 -0.74 -7.55 -0.32
C LEU A 24 -2.06 -8.30 -0.09
N ARG A 25 -2.90 -7.85 0.85
CA ARG A 25 -4.24 -8.43 1.10
C ARG A 25 -5.19 -8.25 -0.08
N TYR A 26 -5.06 -7.16 -0.83
CA TYR A 26 -5.78 -6.95 -2.09
C TYR A 26 -5.14 -7.65 -3.30
N GLY A 27 -4.06 -8.43 -3.10
CA GLY A 27 -3.36 -9.13 -4.18
C GLY A 27 -2.45 -8.24 -5.04
N TYR A 28 -2.10 -7.04 -4.55
CA TYR A 28 -1.19 -6.12 -5.24
C TYR A 28 0.25 -6.29 -4.74
N PHE A 29 1.13 -6.84 -5.57
CA PHE A 29 2.50 -7.22 -5.17
C PHE A 29 3.60 -6.28 -5.70
N LYS A 30 3.38 -5.68 -6.87
CA LYS A 30 4.35 -4.80 -7.54
C LYS A 30 3.64 -3.82 -8.43
N THR A 31 4.31 -2.73 -8.74
CA THR A 31 3.81 -1.71 -9.65
C THR A 31 3.91 -2.14 -11.13
N PRO A 32 3.15 -1.49 -12.03
CA PRO A 32 3.23 -1.76 -13.47
C PRO A 32 4.63 -1.54 -14.07
N ASP A 33 5.41 -0.63 -13.48
CA ASP A 33 6.82 -0.35 -13.83
C ASP A 33 7.81 -1.31 -13.13
N ASN A 34 7.32 -2.44 -12.59
CA ASN A 34 8.10 -3.50 -11.91
C ASN A 34 8.80 -3.11 -10.61
N ARG A 35 8.47 -1.97 -9.98
CA ARG A 35 8.97 -1.64 -8.64
C ARG A 35 8.26 -2.46 -7.57
N GLN A 36 9.02 -2.96 -6.62
CA GLN A 36 8.52 -3.64 -5.43
C GLN A 36 7.95 -2.62 -4.43
N LEU A 37 7.01 -3.04 -3.58
CA LEU A 37 6.38 -2.14 -2.61
C LEU A 37 7.36 -1.48 -1.62
N TYR A 38 8.50 -2.13 -1.34
CA TYR A 38 9.55 -1.61 -0.46
C TYR A 38 10.37 -0.49 -1.10
N GLU A 39 10.31 -0.35 -2.43
CA GLU A 39 11.00 0.71 -3.18
C GLU A 39 10.16 1.99 -3.27
N LEU A 40 8.92 1.96 -2.78
CA LEU A 40 7.97 3.06 -2.88
C LEU A 40 8.05 4.01 -1.68
N THR A 41 7.86 5.28 -1.98
CA THR A 41 7.64 6.32 -0.97
C THR A 41 6.30 6.14 -0.27
N LEU A 42 6.14 6.77 0.91
CA LEU A 42 4.87 6.74 1.63
C LEU A 42 3.71 7.26 0.77
N SER A 43 3.89 8.39 0.09
CA SER A 43 2.85 9.00 -0.74
C SER A 43 2.45 8.11 -1.94
N GLU A 44 3.41 7.41 -2.56
CA GLU A 44 3.11 6.44 -3.62
C GLU A 44 2.28 5.27 -3.08
N LEU A 45 2.66 4.70 -1.92
CA LEU A 45 1.90 3.62 -1.28
C LEU A 45 0.46 4.05 -0.94
N GLU A 46 0.27 5.26 -0.45
CA GLU A 46 -1.06 5.78 -0.13
C GLU A 46 -1.93 5.93 -1.38
N GLN A 47 -1.38 6.48 -2.46
CA GLN A 47 -2.10 6.67 -3.72
C GLN A 47 -2.49 5.32 -4.34
N ILE A 48 -1.58 4.35 -4.34
CA ILE A 48 -1.86 3.00 -4.86
C ILE A 48 -2.93 2.32 -4.00
N HIS A 49 -2.83 2.40 -2.67
CA HIS A 49 -3.82 1.80 -1.76
C HIS A 49 -5.22 2.37 -1.99
N ILE A 50 -5.36 3.68 -2.20
CA ILE A 50 -6.66 4.29 -2.54
C ILE A 50 -7.22 3.70 -3.85
N ASN A 51 -6.39 3.60 -4.88
CA ASN A 51 -6.79 3.10 -6.20
C ASN A 51 -7.20 1.62 -6.14
N VAL A 52 -6.38 0.78 -5.51
CA VAL A 52 -6.61 -0.66 -5.38
C VAL A 52 -7.86 -0.94 -4.55
N LYS A 53 -8.03 -0.24 -3.42
CA LYS A 53 -9.24 -0.36 -2.58
C LYS A 53 -10.50 0.02 -3.36
N ALA A 54 -10.45 1.08 -4.17
CA ALA A 54 -11.57 1.51 -5.00
C ALA A 54 -11.90 0.50 -6.11
N GLN A 55 -10.90 -0.17 -6.69
CA GLN A 55 -11.10 -1.25 -7.67
C GLN A 55 -11.72 -2.48 -7.01
N PHE A 56 -11.16 -2.94 -5.90
CA PHE A 56 -11.64 -4.10 -5.16
C PHE A 56 -13.12 -3.95 -4.73
N GLY A 57 -13.50 -2.76 -4.24
CA GLY A 57 -14.89 -2.46 -3.90
C GLY A 57 -15.84 -2.54 -5.10
N LYS A 58 -15.40 -2.14 -6.31
CA LYS A 58 -16.20 -2.23 -7.53
C LYS A 58 -16.34 -3.67 -8.04
N GLU A 59 -15.33 -4.51 -7.81
CA GLU A 59 -15.33 -5.91 -8.23
C GLU A 59 -16.26 -6.75 -7.34
N MET A 60 -16.24 -6.56 -6.02
CA MET A 60 -17.16 -7.26 -5.12
C MET A 60 -18.64 -6.93 -5.39
N SER A 61 -18.97 -5.68 -5.76
CA SER A 61 -20.36 -5.32 -6.09
C SER A 61 -20.88 -5.92 -7.40
N LYS A 62 -20.02 -6.49 -8.24
CA LYS A 62 -20.44 -7.16 -9.49
C LYS A 62 -20.76 -8.64 -9.30
N ASP A 63 -20.23 -9.27 -8.25
CA ASP A 63 -20.41 -10.70 -7.99
C ASP A 63 -21.79 -11.03 -7.39
N GLU A 64 -22.44 -10.07 -6.71
CA GLU A 64 -23.80 -10.24 -6.14
C GLU A 64 -24.95 -10.14 -7.18
N SER A 65 -24.65 -10.01 -8.47
CA SER A 65 -25.66 -9.83 -9.54
C SER A 65 -25.66 -10.94 -10.61
N ALA A 66 -24.95 -12.05 -10.37
CA ALA A 66 -24.85 -13.19 -11.29
C ALA A 66 -25.77 -14.35 -10.89
#